data_AF-A0A6P7Z9C1-F1
#
_entry.id   AF-A0A6P7Z9C1-F1
#
_cell.length_a   1.000
_cell.length_b   1.000
_cell.length_c   1.000
_cell.angle_alpha   90.00
_cell.angle_beta   90.00
_cell.angle_gamma   90.00
#
_symmetry.space_group_name_H-M   'P 1'
#
loop_
_entity.id
_entity.type
_entity.pdbx_description
1 polymer ?
#
loop_
_entity_poly.entity_id
_entity_poly.type
_entity_poly.pdbx_seq_one_letter_code
_entity_poly.pdbx_strand_id
1 'polypeptide(L)'
;MIRFMLLFSRQGKLRLQRWYISLSDKEKKKITREVTQSILARNQKASSFVEWKDLKLVYKRYASLYFCCAIEDQDNELLTLEVVHRFVELLDRYFGNVCELDIIFNFEKAYFLLDEFLMGGEIQDTSKLSVVKSIEESDMLQETMEEYMNKPTF
;
A
#
# COMPACT_ATOMS: atom_id res chain seq x y z
N MET A 1 -12.79 -9.25 -0.48
CA MET A 1 -11.33 -9.31 -0.47
C MET A 1 -10.65 -8.35 -1.44
N ILE A 2 -9.62 -7.62 -0.97
CA ILE A 2 -8.71 -6.85 -1.80
C ILE A 2 -7.81 -7.80 -2.61
N ARG A 3 -7.89 -7.73 -3.95
CA ARG A 3 -7.06 -8.52 -4.88
C ARG A 3 -5.63 -7.99 -4.97
N PHE A 4 -5.49 -6.67 -5.03
CA PHE A 4 -4.20 -5.99 -5.06
C PHE A 4 -4.32 -4.53 -4.63
N MET A 5 -3.20 -3.98 -4.18
CA MET A 5 -3.02 -2.56 -3.87
C MET A 5 -1.84 -1.99 -4.66
N LEU A 6 -2.04 -0.85 -5.31
CA LEU A 6 -1.03 -0.14 -6.09
C LEU A 6 -0.89 1.29 -5.56
N LEU A 7 0.36 1.73 -5.37
CA LEU A 7 0.71 3.13 -5.23
C LEU A 7 1.50 3.57 -6.46
N PHE A 8 1.09 4.66 -7.09
CA PHE A 8 1.81 5.23 -8.23
C PHE A 8 1.74 6.75 -8.22
N SER A 9 2.75 7.39 -8.78
CA SER A 9 2.82 8.84 -8.87
C SER A 9 1.91 9.40 -9.97
N ARG A 10 1.74 10.71 -9.99
CA ARG A 10 1.07 11.43 -11.09
C ARG A 10 1.70 11.18 -12.47
N GLN A 11 2.98 10.78 -12.52
CA GLN A 11 3.67 10.41 -13.77
C GLN A 11 3.45 8.94 -14.17
N GLY A 12 2.66 8.18 -13.38
CA GLY A 12 2.44 6.75 -13.58
C GLY A 12 3.61 5.86 -13.13
N LYS A 13 4.57 6.41 -12.36
CA LYS A 13 5.67 5.61 -11.80
C LYS A 13 5.16 4.85 -10.58
N LEU A 14 5.27 3.52 -10.62
CA LEU A 14 4.89 2.64 -9.52
C LEU A 14 5.83 2.84 -8.32
N ARG A 15 5.26 2.93 -7.12
CA ARG A 15 5.98 3.07 -5.83
C ARG A 15 5.81 1.84 -4.96
N LEU A 16 4.62 1.26 -4.97
CA LEU A 16 4.30 0.03 -4.25
C LEU A 16 3.33 -0.81 -5.07
N GLN A 17 3.51 -2.12 -5.06
CA GLN A 17 2.53 -3.08 -5.56
C GLN A 17 2.43 -4.27 -4.62
N ARG A 18 1.24 -4.50 -4.07
CA ARG A 18 0.95 -5.69 -3.26
C ARG A 18 -0.12 -6.50 -3.97
N TRP A 19 0.17 -7.77 -4.23
CA TRP A 19 -0.74 -8.71 -4.88
C TRP A 19 -1.13 -9.78 -3.87
N TYR A 20 -2.43 -9.87 -3.55
CA TYR A 20 -2.97 -10.90 -2.64
C TYR A 20 -3.48 -12.13 -3.38
N ILE A 21 -3.43 -12.10 -4.71
CA ILE A 21 -3.70 -13.24 -5.59
C ILE A 21 -2.45 -13.64 -6.37
N SER A 22 -2.38 -14.92 -6.70
CA SER A 22 -1.29 -15.47 -7.51
C SER A 22 -1.53 -15.13 -8.99
N LEU A 23 -0.63 -14.35 -9.57
CA LEU A 23 -0.63 -13.95 -10.98
C LEU A 23 0.79 -14.04 -11.53
N SER A 24 0.92 -14.29 -12.84
CA SER A 24 2.23 -14.22 -13.50
C SER A 24 2.73 -12.77 -13.56
N ASP A 25 4.05 -12.57 -13.60
CA ASP A 25 4.62 -11.21 -13.70
C ASP A 25 4.22 -10.48 -14.99
N LYS A 26 3.93 -11.23 -16.06
CA LYS A 26 3.39 -10.68 -17.31
C LYS A 26 2.00 -10.08 -17.09
N GLU A 27 1.14 -10.78 -16.37
CA GLU A 27 -0.20 -10.31 -16.03
C GLU A 27 -0.16 -9.12 -15.07
N LYS A 28 0.66 -9.20 -14.02
CA LYS A 28 0.87 -8.08 -13.08
C LYS A 28 1.25 -6.81 -13.80
N LYS A 29 2.28 -6.86 -14.68
CA LYS A 29 2.72 -5.71 -15.48
C LYS A 29 1.63 -5.16 -16.40
N LYS A 30 0.84 -6.05 -17.02
CA LYS A 30 -0.28 -5.66 -17.90
C LYS A 30 -1.35 -4.93 -17.09
N ILE A 31 -1.78 -5.50 -15.96
CA ILE A 31 -2.82 -4.94 -15.08
C ILE A 31 -2.36 -3.61 -14.51
N THR A 32 -1.15 -3.51 -13.96
CA THR A 32 -0.61 -2.25 -13.42
C THR A 32 -0.67 -1.15 -14.47
N ARG A 33 -0.20 -1.42 -15.70
CA ARG A 33 -0.24 -0.42 -16.78
C ARG A 33 -1.67 0.00 -17.12
N GLU A 34 -2.59 -0.96 -17.25
CA GLU A 34 -4.00 -0.72 -17.59
C GLU A 34 -4.69 0.12 -16.51
N VAL A 35 -4.55 -0.26 -15.24
CA VAL A 35 -5.16 0.41 -14.08
C VAL A 35 -4.59 1.82 -13.90
N THR A 36 -3.26 1.97 -13.94
CA THR A 36 -2.62 3.29 -13.80
C THR A 36 -3.05 4.24 -14.91
N GLN A 37 -3.10 3.79 -16.17
CA GLN A 37 -3.56 4.63 -17.27
C GLN A 37 -5.03 5.02 -17.14
N SER A 38 -5.89 4.06 -16.76
CA SER A 38 -7.32 4.30 -16.53
C SER A 38 -7.55 5.36 -15.45
N ILE A 39 -6.86 5.27 -14.31
CA ILE A 39 -7.02 6.20 -13.19
C ILE A 39 -6.45 7.58 -13.53
N LEU A 40 -5.27 7.66 -14.16
CA LEU A 40 -4.65 8.94 -14.51
C LEU A 40 -5.42 9.73 -15.57
N ALA A 41 -6.21 9.06 -16.41
CA ALA A 41 -7.06 9.70 -17.41
C ALA A 41 -8.35 10.33 -16.83
N ARG A 42 -8.68 10.06 -15.55
CA ARG A 42 -9.93 10.52 -14.94
C ARG A 42 -9.86 11.97 -14.44
N ASN A 43 -11.01 12.64 -14.48
CA ASN A 43 -11.19 13.96 -13.90
C ASN A 43 -11.17 13.90 -12.37
N GLN A 44 -10.65 14.94 -11.71
CA GLN A 44 -10.61 15.07 -10.25
C GLN A 44 -11.99 15.08 -9.58
N LYS A 45 -13.04 15.51 -10.30
CA LYS A 45 -14.43 15.48 -9.80
C LYS A 45 -15.12 14.12 -9.98
N ALA A 46 -14.47 13.17 -10.65
CA ALA A 46 -15.04 11.83 -10.83
C ALA A 46 -15.07 11.08 -9.50
N SER A 47 -15.97 10.10 -9.42
CA SER A 47 -16.03 9.19 -8.27
C SER A 47 -14.68 8.50 -8.05
N SER A 48 -14.38 8.22 -6.78
CA SER A 48 -13.22 7.41 -6.34
C SER A 48 -13.38 5.92 -6.67
N PHE A 49 -14.50 5.54 -7.28
CA PHE A 49 -14.83 4.17 -7.66
C PHE A 49 -14.85 4.03 -9.19
N VAL A 50 -14.30 2.93 -9.69
CA VAL A 50 -14.24 2.60 -11.12
C VAL A 50 -14.58 1.13 -11.30
N GLU A 51 -15.63 0.84 -12.08
CA GLU A 51 -15.88 -0.51 -12.58
C GLU A 51 -14.77 -0.91 -13.54
N TRP A 52 -14.09 -2.03 -13.27
CA TRP A 52 -12.98 -2.52 -14.07
C TRP A 52 -13.03 -4.05 -14.18
N LYS A 53 -13.52 -4.53 -15.33
CA LYS A 53 -13.80 -5.96 -15.56
C LYS A 53 -14.80 -6.45 -14.50
N ASP A 54 -14.52 -7.58 -13.87
CA ASP A 54 -15.36 -8.17 -12.81
C ASP A 54 -14.95 -7.69 -11.41
N LEU A 55 -14.23 -6.56 -11.31
CA LEU A 55 -13.73 -5.98 -10.06
C LEU A 55 -14.06 -4.49 -10.00
N LYS A 56 -14.02 -3.96 -8.78
CA LYS A 56 -14.13 -2.52 -8.53
C LYS A 56 -12.78 -1.96 -8.12
N LEU A 57 -12.35 -0.88 -8.76
CA LEU A 57 -11.18 -0.12 -8.33
C LEU A 57 -11.63 1.00 -7.40
N VAL A 58 -11.06 1.02 -6.20
CA VAL A 58 -11.19 2.10 -5.22
C VAL A 58 -9.89 2.86 -5.18
N TYR A 59 -9.91 4.13 -5.58
CA TYR A 59 -8.69 4.93 -5.62
C TYR A 59 -8.86 6.30 -4.97
N LYS A 60 -7.78 6.78 -4.36
CA LYS A 60 -7.70 8.11 -3.78
C LYS A 60 -6.33 8.72 -4.06
N ARG A 61 -6.34 10.02 -4.36
CA ARG A 61 -5.13 10.80 -4.55
C ARG A 61 -4.79 11.56 -3.26
N TYR A 62 -3.55 11.41 -2.79
CA TYR A 62 -2.94 12.18 -1.72
C TYR A 62 -1.70 12.88 -2.28
N ALA A 63 -1.70 14.22 -2.32
CA ALA A 63 -0.65 15.03 -2.94
C ALA A 63 -0.29 14.59 -4.38
N SER A 64 0.91 14.05 -4.60
CA SER A 64 1.39 13.53 -5.90
C SER A 64 1.13 12.04 -6.12
N LEU A 65 0.68 11.32 -5.10
CA LEU A 65 0.49 9.87 -5.11
C LEU A 65 -0.98 9.48 -5.28
N TYR A 66 -1.18 8.40 -6.03
CA TYR A 66 -2.45 7.69 -6.15
C TYR A 66 -2.32 6.36 -5.44
N PHE A 67 -3.29 6.08 -4.59
CA PHE A 67 -3.49 4.81 -3.91
C PHE A 67 -4.69 4.15 -4.55
N CYS A 68 -4.56 2.89 -4.96
CA CYS A 68 -5.61 2.15 -5.63
C CYS A 68 -5.68 0.73 -5.08
N CYS A 69 -6.86 0.31 -4.67
CA CYS A 69 -7.18 -1.08 -4.34
C CYS A 69 -8.14 -1.63 -5.41
N ALA A 70 -7.97 -2.89 -5.79
CA ALA A 70 -8.99 -3.63 -6.53
C ALA A 70 -9.69 -4.59 -5.57
N ILE A 71 -11.02 -4.50 -5.50
CA ILE A 71 -11.87 -5.30 -4.61
C ILE A 71 -12.91 -6.08 -5.40
N GLU A 72 -13.49 -7.09 -4.77
CA GLU A 72 -14.55 -7.88 -5.37
C GLU A 72 -15.90 -7.14 -5.30
N ASP A 73 -16.86 -7.54 -6.14
CA ASP A 73 -18.12 -6.81 -6.30
C ASP A 73 -18.95 -6.74 -5.00
N GLN A 74 -18.83 -7.75 -4.13
CA GLN A 74 -19.53 -7.81 -2.84
C GLN A 74 -18.89 -6.97 -1.73
N ASP A 75 -17.70 -6.43 -1.93
CA ASP A 75 -16.99 -5.65 -0.91
C ASP A 75 -17.49 -4.20 -0.84
N ASN A 76 -17.39 -3.60 0.33
CA ASN A 76 -17.79 -2.22 0.55
C ASN A 76 -16.71 -1.24 0.05
N GLU A 77 -17.06 -0.42 -0.94
CA GLU A 77 -16.13 0.52 -1.56
C GLU A 77 -15.72 1.65 -0.60
N LEU A 78 -16.63 2.11 0.25
CA LEU A 78 -16.37 3.17 1.24
C LEU A 78 -15.45 2.67 2.37
N LEU A 79 -15.66 1.43 2.82
CA LEU A 79 -14.76 0.81 3.80
C LEU A 79 -13.35 0.65 3.21
N THR A 80 -13.25 0.26 1.94
CA THR A 80 -11.96 0.16 1.25
C THR A 80 -11.28 1.53 1.09
N LEU A 81 -12.07 2.59 0.87
CA LEU A 81 -11.55 3.96 0.84
C LEU A 81 -11.00 4.39 2.21
N GLU A 82 -11.65 3.98 3.30
CA GLU A 82 -11.14 4.14 4.67
C GLU A 82 -9.90 3.31 4.94
N VAL A 83 -9.78 2.10 4.40
CA VAL A 83 -8.54 1.28 4.46
C VAL A 83 -7.38 2.03 3.80
N VAL A 84 -7.61 2.61 2.62
CA VAL A 84 -6.61 3.45 1.94
C VAL A 84 -6.23 4.64 2.81
N HIS A 85 -7.21 5.35 3.38
CA HIS A 85 -6.94 6.50 4.22
C HIS A 85 -6.15 6.12 5.47
N ARG A 86 -6.54 5.02 6.13
CA ARG A 86 -5.85 4.46 7.30
C ARG A 86 -4.41 4.12 7.00
N PHE A 87 -4.12 3.52 5.84
CA PHE A 87 -2.75 3.24 5.45
C PHE A 87 -1.92 4.52 5.28
N VAL A 88 -2.50 5.59 4.73
CA VAL A 88 -1.83 6.90 4.66
C VAL A 88 -1.57 7.49 6.05
N GLU A 89 -2.50 7.37 6.99
CA GLU A 89 -2.29 7.82 8.37
C GLU A 89 -1.18 7.02 9.08
N LEU A 90 -1.09 5.71 8.81
CA LEU A 90 -0.02 4.87 9.34
C LEU A 90 1.34 5.31 8.78
N LEU A 91 1.43 5.53 7.47
CA LEU A 91 2.63 6.03 6.82
C LEU A 91 3.05 7.38 7.39
N ASP A 92 2.10 8.31 7.56
CA ASP A 92 2.36 9.64 8.11
C ASP A 92 2.86 9.58 9.56
N ARG A 93 2.29 8.68 10.37
CA ARG A 93 2.70 8.48 11.75
C ARG A 93 4.09 7.83 11.85
N TYR A 94 4.42 6.90 10.97
CA TYR A 94 5.71 6.21 10.96
C TYR A 94 6.84 7.12 10.46
N PHE A 95 6.65 7.80 9.33
CA PHE A 95 7.69 8.64 8.72
C PHE A 95 7.74 10.08 9.27
N GLY A 96 6.63 10.58 9.83
CA GLY A 96 6.52 11.94 10.35
C GLY A 96 6.47 13.00 9.24
N ASN A 97 5.26 13.38 8.81
CA ASN A 97 5.00 14.22 7.62
C ASN A 97 5.42 13.52 6.33
N VAL A 98 4.83 12.35 6.07
CA VAL A 98 5.24 11.48 4.95
C VAL A 98 5.14 12.19 3.60
N CYS A 99 6.17 12.01 2.79
CA CYS A 99 6.19 12.44 1.40
C CYS A 99 6.50 11.27 0.44
N GLU A 100 6.33 11.51 -0.87
CA GLU A 100 6.62 10.49 -1.88
C GLU A 100 8.08 10.02 -1.85
N LEU A 101 9.03 10.88 -1.48
CA LEU A 101 10.44 10.49 -1.39
C LEU A 101 10.69 9.49 -0.27
N ASP A 102 10.01 9.61 0.87
CA ASP A 102 10.18 8.68 2.00
C ASP A 102 9.80 7.25 1.59
N ILE A 103 8.72 7.12 0.81
CA ILE A 103 8.27 5.83 0.26
C ILE A 103 9.23 5.31 -0.81
N ILE A 104 9.88 6.19 -1.59
CA ILE A 104 10.86 5.78 -2.60
C ILE A 104 12.15 5.27 -1.96
N PHE A 105 12.64 5.97 -0.93
CA PHE A 105 13.90 5.63 -0.28
C PHE A 105 13.77 4.50 0.73
N ASN A 106 12.61 4.36 1.37
CA ASN A 106 12.34 3.33 2.39
C ASN A 106 11.15 2.45 1.96
N PHE A 107 11.19 1.94 0.73
CA PHE A 107 10.05 1.20 0.16
C PHE A 107 9.77 -0.07 0.97
N GLU A 108 10.81 -0.74 1.46
CA GLU A 108 10.73 -1.92 2.32
C GLU A 108 9.96 -1.65 3.61
N LYS A 109 10.18 -0.50 4.26
CA LYS A 109 9.43 -0.11 5.47
C LYS A 109 7.96 0.14 5.15
N ALA A 110 7.66 0.72 3.98
CA ALA A 110 6.28 0.86 3.53
C ALA A 110 5.61 -0.50 3.26
N TYR A 111 6.34 -1.51 2.77
CA TYR A 111 5.83 -2.89 2.66
C TYR A 111 5.61 -3.54 4.03
N PHE A 112 6.55 -3.38 4.98
CA PHE A 112 6.38 -3.94 6.32
C PHE A 112 5.16 -3.35 7.01
N LEU A 113 4.99 -2.03 6.95
CA LEU A 113 3.83 -1.35 7.50
C LEU A 113 2.52 -1.81 6.84
N LEU A 114 2.54 -2.05 5.52
CA LEU A 114 1.37 -2.58 4.81
C LEU A 114 1.06 -4.01 5.25
N ASP A 115 2.08 -4.84 5.44
CA ASP A 115 1.93 -6.26 5.80
C ASP A 115 1.47 -6.44 7.26
N GLU A 116 1.83 -5.53 8.17
CA GLU A 116 1.26 -5.48 9.53
C GLU A 116 -0.20 -5.01 9.56
N PHE A 117 -0.61 -4.23 8.56
CA PHE A 117 -1.97 -3.69 8.48
C PHE A 117 -2.92 -4.62 7.70
N LEU A 118 -2.47 -5.17 6.59
CA LEU A 118 -3.25 -5.99 5.66
C LEU A 118 -2.58 -7.34 5.42
N MET A 119 -3.35 -8.42 5.57
CA MET A 119 -2.88 -9.77 5.32
C MET A 119 -3.91 -10.54 4.48
N GLY A 120 -3.44 -11.23 3.44
CA GLY A 120 -4.31 -12.03 2.58
C GLY A 120 -5.41 -11.26 1.85
N GLY A 121 -5.29 -9.94 1.73
CA GLY A 121 -6.31 -9.09 1.11
C GLY A 121 -7.41 -8.62 2.06
N GLU A 122 -7.24 -8.83 3.37
CA GLU A 122 -8.16 -8.41 4.43
C GLU A 122 -7.43 -7.59 5.49
N ILE A 123 -8.19 -6.84 6.30
CA ILE A 123 -7.65 -6.06 7.41
C ILE A 123 -7.24 -7.00 8.54
N GLN A 124 -5.97 -6.95 8.95
CA GLN A 124 -5.46 -7.72 10.09
C GLN A 124 -5.70 -6.98 11.40
N ASP A 125 -5.34 -5.70 11.47
CA ASP A 125 -5.47 -4.89 12.67
C ASP A 125 -6.16 -3.56 12.37
N THR A 126 -7.13 -3.20 13.20
CA THR A 126 -7.92 -1.97 13.08
C THR A 126 -7.39 -0.82 13.94
N SER A 127 -6.41 -1.08 14.82
CA SER A 127 -5.83 -0.10 15.73
C SER A 127 -4.57 0.53 15.14
N LYS A 128 -4.58 1.86 14.94
CA LYS A 128 -3.39 2.63 14.53
C LYS A 128 -2.22 2.48 15.49
N LEU A 129 -2.52 2.38 16.79
CA LEU A 129 -1.51 2.31 17.84
C LEU A 129 -0.80 0.96 17.84
N SER A 130 -1.56 -0.11 17.65
CA SER A 130 -1.06 -1.48 17.66
C SER A 130 -0.13 -1.75 16.48
N VAL A 131 -0.53 -1.34 15.27
CA VAL A 131 0.27 -1.53 14.05
C VAL A 131 1.61 -0.80 14.14
N VAL A 132 1.61 0.48 14.52
CA VAL A 132 2.86 1.27 14.60
C VAL A 132 3.77 0.72 15.70
N LYS A 133 3.22 0.36 16.87
CA LYS A 133 4.01 -0.25 17.96
C LYS A 133 4.68 -1.56 17.53
N SER A 134 3.97 -2.39 16.77
CA SER A 134 4.50 -3.68 16.30
C SER A 134 5.64 -3.50 15.30
N ILE A 135 5.55 -2.49 14.44
CA ILE A 135 6.65 -2.11 13.53
C ILE A 135 7.84 -1.55 14.31
N GLU A 136 7.62 -0.64 15.26
CA GLU A 136 8.68 -0.07 16.11
C GLU A 136 9.44 -1.16 16.88
N GLU A 137 8.72 -2.14 17.46
CA GLU A 137 9.34 -3.28 18.14
C GLU A 137 10.14 -4.16 17.16
N SER A 138 9.63 -4.37 15.94
CA SER A 138 10.31 -5.13 14.89
C SER A 138 11.58 -4.44 14.41
N ASP A 139 11.55 -3.10 14.27
CA ASP A 139 12.71 -2.29 13.91
C ASP A 139 13.80 -2.37 14.99
N MET A 140 13.43 -2.23 16.27
CA MET A 140 14.37 -2.37 17.41
C MET A 140 15.03 -3.76 17.45
N LEU A 141 14.26 -4.82 17.16
CA LEU A 141 14.77 -6.18 17.06
C LEU A 141 15.76 -6.33 15.91
N GLN A 142 15.45 -5.75 14.74
CA GLN A 142 16.33 -5.77 13.58
C GLN A 142 17.67 -5.09 13.89
N GLU A 143 17.65 -3.89 14.49
CA GLU A 143 18.86 -3.17 14.89
C GLU A 143 19.71 -3.98 15.88
N THR A 144 19.07 -4.56 16.91
CA THR A 144 19.77 -5.39 17.91
C THR A 144 20.43 -6.62 17.27
N MET A 145 19.78 -7.24 16.29
CA MET A 145 20.32 -8.40 15.57
C MET A 145 21.51 -8.00 14.69
N GLU A 146 21.43 -6.88 13.98
CA GLU A 146 22.54 -6.37 13.17
C GLU A 146 23.77 -6.06 14.03
N GLU A 147 23.58 -5.44 15.20
CA GLU A 147 24.67 -5.23 16.17
C GLU A 147 25.29 -6.54 16.65
N TYR A 148 24.47 -7.56 16.93
CA TYR A 148 24.96 -8.86 17.38
C TYR A 148 25.78 -9.57 16.29
N MET A 149 25.31 -9.56 15.04
CA MET A 149 25.97 -10.20 13.91
C MET A 149 27.28 -9.52 13.52
N ASN A 150 27.40 -8.22 13.77
CA ASN A 150 28.60 -7.44 13.48
C ASN A 150 29.67 -7.51 14.58
N LYS A 151 29.41 -8.19 15.70
CA LYS A 151 30.45 -8.43 16.71
C LYS A 151 31.50 -9.40 16.16
N PRO A 152 32.80 -9.10 16.27
CA PRO A 152 33.84 -10.01 15.82
C PRO A 152 33.72 -11.33 16.58
N THR A 153 33.63 -12.42 15.82
CA THR A 153 33.77 -13.78 16.36
C THR A 153 35.22 -13.95 16.80
N PHE A 154 35.41 -14.26 18.08
CA PHE A 154 36.74 -14.55 18.66
C PHE A 154 37.38 -15.77 18.00
#